data_AF-W4Q405-F1
#
_entry.id   AF-W4Q405-F1
#
_cell.length_a   1.000
_cell.length_b   1.000
_cell.length_c   1.000
_cell.angle_alpha   90.00
_cell.angle_beta   90.00
_cell.angle_gamma   90.00
#
_symmetry.space_group_name_H-M   'P 1'
#
loop_
_entity.id
_entity.type
_entity.pdbx_description
1 polymer ?
#
loop_
_entity_poly.entity_id
_entity_poly.type
_entity_poly.pdbx_seq_one_letter_code
_entity_poly.pdbx_strand_id
1 'polypeptide(L)' 'MEQPVSRKRFEVGFNAFLLLFAFIIVISSFFNLVDTDRNMLYAIVGIMIGGGSVIRLYKLKKNT' A
#
# COMPACT_ATOMS: atom_id res chain seq x y z
N MET A 1 9.51 22.19 14.21
CA MET A 1 10.26 20.93 14.05
C MET A 1 10.50 20.72 12.57
N GLU A 2 11.66 21.14 12.07
CA GLU A 2 12.06 20.92 10.68
C GLU A 2 12.28 19.41 10.50
N GLN A 3 11.35 18.73 9.83
CA GLN A 3 11.55 17.33 9.50
C GLN A 3 12.69 17.26 8.48
N PRO A 4 13.76 16.48 8.75
CA PRO A 4 14.87 16.39 7.81
C PRO A 4 14.30 15.88 6.49
N VAL A 5 14.56 16.62 5.41
CA VAL A 5 14.03 16.39 4.05
C VAL A 5 14.13 14.93 3.61
N SER A 6 15.10 14.19 4.15
CA SER A 6 15.29 12.74 4.02
C SER A 6 14.09 11.90 4.51
N ARG A 7 13.48 12.23 5.65
CA ARG A 7 12.37 11.47 6.26
C ARG A 7 11.11 11.52 5.39
N LYS A 8 10.79 12.69 4.83
CA LYS A 8 9.65 12.85 3.91
C LYS A 8 9.82 12.02 2.63
N ARG A 9 11.02 12.02 2.03
CA ARG A 9 11.31 11.22 0.82
C ARG A 9 11.24 9.72 1.09
N PHE A 10 11.74 9.28 2.24
CA PHE A 10 11.62 7.90 2.68
C PHE A 10 10.14 7.49 2.89
N GLU A 11 9.33 8.32 3.55
CA GLU A 11 7.91 8.02 3.75
C GLU A 11 7.14 7.90 2.42
N VAL A 12 7.43 8.77 1.44
CA VAL A 12 6.81 8.68 0.11
C VAL A 12 7.23 7.38 -0.59
N GLY A 13 8.52 7.05 -0.61
CA GLY A 13 9.03 5.83 -1.24
C GLY A 13 8.50 4.56 -0.58
N PHE A 14 8.43 4.53 0.76
CA PHE A 14 7.89 3.41 1.52
C PHE A 14 6.40 3.18 1.25
N ASN A 15 5.60 4.26 1.23
CA ASN A 15 4.18 4.14 0.90
C ASN A 15 3.96 3.73 -0.57
N ALA A 16 4.77 4.24 -1.51
CA ALA A 16 4.73 3.81 -2.91
C ALA A 16 5.07 2.32 -3.06
N PHE A 17 6.08 1.82 -2.34
CA PHE A 17 6.42 0.40 -2.29
C PHE A 17 5.26 -0.44 -1.73
N LEU A 18 4.65 -0.02 -0.62
CA LEU A 18 3.49 -0.70 -0.04
C LEU A 18 2.29 -0.76 -0.99
N LEU A 19 2.07 0.30 -1.76
CA LEU A 19 1.04 0.36 -2.79
C LEU A 19 1.29 -0.66 -3.91
N LEU A 20 2.54 -0.74 -4.38
CA LEU A 20 2.94 -1.67 -5.43
C LEU A 20 2.86 -3.12 -4.94
N PHE A 21 3.26 -3.38 -3.69
CA PHE A 21 3.12 -4.68 -3.04
C PHE A 21 1.65 -5.10 -2.90
N ALA A 22 0.79 -4.19 -2.42
CA ALA A 22 -0.65 -4.43 -2.33
C ALA A 22 -1.26 -4.75 -3.71
N PHE A 23 -0.87 -4.02 -4.74
CA PHE A 23 -1.35 -4.23 -6.11
C PHE A 23 -0.98 -5.61 -6.65
N ILE A 24 0.27 -6.06 -6.42
CA ILE A 24 0.72 -7.40 -6.79
C ILE A 24 -0.08 -8.48 -6.06
N ILE A 25 -0.36 -8.32 -4.76
CA ILE A 25 -1.14 -9.28 -3.99
C ILE A 25 -2.57 -9.38 -4.52
N VAL A 26 -3.22 -8.24 -4.77
CA VAL A 26 -4.58 -8.19 -5.29
C VAL A 26 -4.63 -8.87 -6.66
N ILE A 27 -3.72 -8.52 -7.58
CA ILE A 27 -3.62 -9.15 -8.90
C ILE A 27 -3.39 -10.65 -8.79
N SER A 28 -2.42 -11.08 -7.98
CA SER A 28 -2.12 -12.50 -7.76
C SER A 28 -3.33 -13.27 -7.22
N SER A 29 -4.12 -12.64 -6.35
CA SER A 29 -5.35 -13.23 -5.80
C SER A 29 -6.44 -13.39 -6.87
N PHE A 30 -6.54 -12.46 -7.82
CA PHE A 30 -7.44 -12.59 -8.97
C PHE A 30 -7.02 -13.70 -9.95
N PHE A 31 -5.71 -13.91 -10.15
CA PHE A 31 -5.22 -14.95 -11.07
C PHE A 31 -5.21 -16.36 -10.46
N ASN A 32 -5.02 -16.51 -9.15
CA ASN A 32 -5.05 -17.81 -8.47
C ASN A 32 -6.46 -18.19 -7.96
N LEU A 33 -7.46 -18.23 -8.84
CA LEU A 33 -8.85 -18.57 -8.47
C LEU A 33 -9.06 -20.01 -7.92
N VAL A 34 -8.02 -20.85 -7.90
CA VAL A 34 -8.10 -22.28 -7.56
C VAL A 34 -8.01 -22.56 -6.05
N ASP A 35 -7.41 -21.66 -5.25
CA ASP A 35 -7.34 -21.76 -3.77
C ASP A 35 -8.08 -20.57 -3.12
N THR A 36 -9.41 -20.64 -3.16
CA THR A 36 -10.32 -19.50 -2.98
C THR A 36 -10.29 -18.89 -1.57
N ASP A 37 -10.13 -19.70 -0.52
CA ASP A 37 -10.25 -19.21 0.87
C ASP A 37 -9.06 -18.35 1.31
N ARG A 38 -7.83 -18.75 0.95
CA ARG A 38 -6.62 -18.00 1.33
C ARG A 38 -6.42 -16.76 0.47
N ASN A 39 -6.78 -16.84 -0.81
CA ASN A 39 -6.61 -15.72 -1.73
C ASN A 39 -7.59 -14.58 -1.47
N MET A 40 -8.81 -14.89 -1.00
CA MET A 40 -9.73 -13.85 -0.54
C MET A 40 -9.17 -13.10 0.68
N LEU A 41 -8.54 -13.80 1.62
CA LEU A 41 -7.87 -13.18 2.77
C LEU A 41 -6.71 -12.27 2.33
N TYR A 42 -5.87 -12.74 1.41
CA TYR A 42 -4.76 -11.94 0.87
C TYR A 42 -5.23 -10.71 0.10
N ALA A 43 -6.32 -10.81 -0.66
CA ALA A 43 -6.93 -9.66 -1.32
C ALA A 43 -7.43 -8.61 -0.32
N ILE A 44 -8.09 -9.03 0.76
CA ILE A 44 -8.57 -8.12 1.82
C ILE A 44 -7.39 -7.41 2.51
N VAL A 45 -6.34 -8.16 2.85
CA VAL A 45 -5.11 -7.61 3.45
C VAL A 45 -4.43 -6.63 2.48
N GLY A 46 -4.33 -6.98 1.21
CA GLY A 46 -3.81 -6.11 0.16
C GLY A 46 -4.58 -4.80 0.06
N ILE A 47 -5.92 -4.85 0.07
CA ILE A 47 -6.79 -3.67 0.02
C ILE A 47 -6.62 -2.80 1.28
N MET A 48 -6.53 -3.40 2.47
CA MET A 48 -6.30 -2.64 3.72
C MET A 48 -4.95 -1.92 3.72
N ILE A 49 -3.88 -2.61 3.33
CA ILE A 49 -2.52 -2.03 3.26
C ILE A 49 -2.45 -0.95 2.18
N GLY A 50 -2.98 -1.25 0.98
CA GLY A 50 -3.03 -0.31 -0.14
C GLY A 50 -3.82 0.95 0.20
N GLY A 51 -5.03 0.80 0.74
CA GLY A 51 -5.89 1.91 1.16
C GLY A 51 -5.27 2.77 2.25
N GLY A 52 -4.66 2.16 3.27
CA GLY A 52 -3.93 2.89 4.31
C GLY A 52 -2.76 3.70 3.75
N SER A 53 -2.02 3.13 2.80
CA SER A 53 -0.91 3.81 2.12
C SER A 53 -1.39 5.00 1.27
N VAL A 54 -2.50 4.86 0.53
CA VAL A 54 -3.11 5.96 -0.25
C VAL A 54 -3.54 7.11 0.67
N ILE A 55 -4.21 6.80 1.79
CA ILE A 55 -4.64 7.82 2.76
C ILE A 55 -3.43 8.56 3.34
N ARG A 56 -2.35 7.84 3.66
CA ARG A 56 -1.13 8.43 4.20
C ARG A 56 -0.41 9.32 3.18
N LEU A 57 -0.31 8.87 1.92
CA LEU A 57 0.21 9.68 0.81
C LEU A 57 -0.64 10.93 0.56
N TYR A 58 -1.96 10.82 0.59
CA TYR A 58 -2.87 11.95 0.43
C TYR A 58 -2.73 12.98 1.56
N LYS A 59 -2.62 12.53 2.82
CA LYS A 59 -2.33 13.40 3.96
C LYS A 59 -0.96 14.07 3.83
N LEU A 60 0.06 13.36 3.38
CA LEU A 60 1.41 13.90 3.19
C LEU A 60 1.44 15.01 2.13
N LYS A 61 0.68 14.82 1.03
CA LYS A 61 0.52 15.82 -0.04
C LYS A 61 -0.31 17.04 0.38
N LYS A 62 -1.31 16.86 1.25
CA LYS A 62 -2.13 17.97 1.76
C LYS A 62 -1.41 18.81 2.83
N ASN A 63 -0.48 18.21 3.58
CA ASN A 63 0.30 18.86 4.64
C ASN A 63 1.69 19.36 4.20
N THR A 64 2.04 19.23 2.93
CA THR A 64 3.26 19.79 2.33
C THR A 64 2.87 20.94 1.41
#